data_AF-A0AAW9IK97-F1
#
_entry.id   AF-A0AAW9IK97-F1
#
_cell.length_a   1.000
_cell.length_b   1.000
_cell.length_c   1.000
_cell.angle_alpha   90.00
_cell.angle_beta   90.00
_cell.angle_gamma   90.00
#
_symmetry.space_group_name_H-M   'P 1'
#
loop_
_entity.id
_entity.type
_entity.pdbx_description
1 polymer ?
#
loop_
_entity_poly.entity_id
_entity_poly.type
_entity_poly.pdbx_seq_one_letter_code
_entity_poly.pdbx_strand_id
1 'polypeptide(L)'
;PDVVISIGQAGGRFGITPERVAINMDDARIKDNEGNQPIDISIYEDGESAYFSNLPIKAMVKEMNDNGIPASISNSAGTFVCNHVMYGVLYLIDKKYPNIRGGFIHVPYIPSQVTTKPNMPSMSIDDIAKGLELSIKAVIENSSDIKT
;
A
#
# COMPACT_ATOMS: atom_id res chain seq x y z
N PRO A 1 -8.49 16.07 3.26
CA PRO A 1 -7.14 16.03 2.66
C PRO A 1 -7.28 15.94 1.14
N ASP A 2 -6.32 16.45 0.37
CA ASP A 2 -6.31 16.29 -1.11
C ASP A 2 -5.80 14.90 -1.52
N VAL A 3 -4.99 14.28 -0.64
CA VAL A 3 -4.39 12.97 -0.84
C VAL A 3 -4.46 12.15 0.45
N VAL A 4 -4.79 10.86 0.36
CA VAL A 4 -4.71 9.88 1.44
C VAL A 4 -3.73 8.76 1.05
N ILE A 5 -2.65 8.58 1.81
CA ILE A 5 -1.72 7.47 1.62
C ILE A 5 -1.72 6.64 2.89
N SER A 6 -2.25 5.43 2.81
CA SER A 6 -2.23 4.47 3.91
C SER A 6 -0.97 3.60 3.83
N ILE A 7 -0.34 3.33 4.96
CA ILE A 7 0.91 2.57 5.04
C ILE A 7 0.68 1.29 5.85
N GLY A 8 1.19 0.17 5.36
CA GLY A 8 1.12 -1.12 6.04
C GLY A 8 2.43 -1.89 5.92
N GLN A 9 2.64 -2.86 6.79
CA GLN A 9 3.84 -3.67 6.79
C GLN A 9 3.62 -4.98 6.03
N ALA A 10 4.44 -5.25 5.01
CA ALA A 10 4.47 -6.51 4.27
C ALA A 10 5.77 -7.26 4.55
N GLY A 11 5.75 -8.02 5.65
CA GLY A 11 6.90 -8.84 6.04
C GLY A 11 7.30 -9.84 4.95
N GLY A 12 8.58 -9.83 4.56
CA GLY A 12 9.13 -10.69 3.52
C GLY A 12 9.35 -10.00 2.18
N ARG A 13 8.76 -8.81 1.94
CA ARG A 13 9.14 -7.96 0.80
C ARG A 13 10.52 -7.35 1.05
N PHE A 14 11.29 -7.12 -0.01
CA PHE A 14 12.65 -6.57 0.06
C PHE A 14 12.71 -5.04 -0.12
N GLY A 15 11.61 -4.42 -0.54
CA GLY A 15 11.55 -3.00 -0.87
C GLY A 15 10.17 -2.39 -0.61
N ILE A 16 10.07 -1.07 -0.79
CA ILE A 16 8.84 -0.32 -0.63
C ILE A 16 7.95 -0.55 -1.85
N THR A 17 6.66 -0.74 -1.62
CA THR A 17 5.74 -1.21 -2.66
C THR A 17 4.44 -0.43 -2.67
N PRO A 18 4.33 0.63 -3.51
CA PRO A 18 3.04 1.21 -3.84
C PRO A 18 2.11 0.16 -4.45
N GLU A 19 0.89 0.08 -3.95
CA GLU A 19 -0.11 -0.89 -4.37
C GLU A 19 -0.93 -0.36 -5.55
N ARG A 20 -1.05 -1.18 -6.60
CA ARG A 20 -1.83 -0.85 -7.80
C ARG A 20 -3.33 -0.98 -7.56
N VAL A 21 -3.76 -1.97 -6.80
CA VAL A 21 -5.16 -2.40 -6.74
C VAL A 21 -5.52 -2.94 -5.36
N ALA A 22 -6.72 -2.60 -4.90
CA ALA A 22 -7.39 -3.24 -3.78
C ALA A 22 -8.58 -4.05 -4.29
N ILE A 23 -8.81 -5.22 -3.69
CA ILE A 23 -9.90 -6.12 -4.09
C ILE A 23 -10.98 -6.16 -3.00
N ASN A 24 -12.24 -6.37 -3.40
CA ASN A 24 -13.39 -6.41 -2.50
C ASN A 24 -13.49 -7.75 -1.75
N MET A 25 -12.47 -8.07 -0.96
CA MET A 25 -12.38 -9.34 -0.26
C MET A 25 -11.63 -9.21 1.06
N ASP A 26 -12.29 -9.63 2.13
CA ASP A 26 -11.68 -9.96 3.42
C ASP A 26 -11.58 -11.49 3.55
N ASP A 27 -10.36 -12.00 3.50
CA ASP A 27 -10.01 -13.41 3.69
C ASP A 27 -8.77 -13.50 4.59
N ALA A 28 -9.03 -13.59 5.90
CA ALA A 28 -8.07 -13.42 6.96
C ALA A 28 -7.47 -14.75 7.43
N ARG A 29 -6.20 -14.99 7.07
CA ARG A 29 -5.42 -16.16 7.54
C ARG A 29 -5.16 -16.20 9.06
N ILE A 30 -5.24 -15.05 9.73
CA ILE A 30 -5.05 -14.88 11.18
C ILE A 30 -6.10 -13.91 11.70
N LYS A 31 -6.34 -13.92 13.02
CA LYS A 31 -7.20 -12.92 13.66
C LYS A 31 -6.57 -11.53 13.61
N ASP A 32 -7.40 -10.50 13.49
CA ASP A 32 -7.01 -9.12 13.80
C ASP A 32 -6.84 -8.92 15.31
N ASN A 33 -6.56 -7.68 15.72
CA ASN A 33 -6.31 -7.33 17.11
C ASN A 33 -7.56 -7.43 18.00
N GLU A 34 -8.77 -7.41 17.44
CA GLU A 34 -10.05 -7.56 18.16
C GLU A 34 -10.57 -9.01 18.10
N GLY A 35 -9.86 -9.90 17.40
CA GLY A 35 -10.18 -11.31 17.30
C GLY A 35 -11.05 -11.68 16.09
N ASN A 36 -11.33 -10.74 15.19
CA ASN A 36 -12.09 -11.00 13.97
C ASN A 36 -11.24 -11.76 12.95
N GLN A 37 -11.86 -12.72 12.27
CA GLN A 37 -11.22 -13.51 11.22
C GLN A 37 -12.22 -13.79 10.09
N PRO A 38 -12.57 -12.77 9.30
CA PRO A 38 -13.47 -12.94 8.15
C PRO A 38 -12.86 -13.90 7.13
N ILE A 39 -13.70 -14.74 6.49
CA ILE A 39 -13.30 -15.70 5.47
C ILE A 39 -14.25 -15.55 4.29
N ASP A 40 -13.70 -15.23 3.12
CA ASP A 40 -14.42 -15.10 1.84
C ASP A 40 -15.65 -14.17 1.88
N ILE A 41 -15.52 -12.98 2.51
CA ILE A 41 -16.59 -11.97 2.53
C ILE A 41 -16.19 -10.69 1.79
N SER A 42 -17.18 -10.05 1.17
CA SER A 42 -17.00 -8.72 0.57
C SER A 42 -16.85 -7.65 1.66
N ILE A 43 -16.02 -6.65 1.38
CA ILE A 43 -15.78 -5.49 2.25
C ILE A 43 -16.99 -4.55 2.17
N TYR A 44 -17.45 -4.23 0.97
CA TYR A 44 -18.68 -3.47 0.72
C TYR A 44 -19.55 -4.19 -0.32
N GLU A 45 -20.81 -4.48 0.01
CA GLU A 45 -21.74 -5.19 -0.89
C GLU A 45 -22.08 -4.38 -2.16
N ASP A 46 -22.05 -3.05 -2.09
CA ASP A 46 -22.35 -2.12 -3.19
C ASP A 46 -21.09 -1.54 -3.89
N GLY A 47 -19.92 -2.07 -3.54
CA GLY A 47 -18.63 -1.69 -4.11
C GLY A 47 -18.24 -2.52 -5.34
N GLU A 48 -17.36 -1.98 -6.17
CA GLU A 48 -16.80 -2.68 -7.32
C GLU A 48 -15.95 -3.89 -6.91
N SER A 49 -15.73 -4.86 -7.80
CA SER A 49 -14.87 -6.03 -7.48
C SER A 49 -13.46 -5.63 -7.06
N ALA A 50 -12.94 -4.53 -7.62
CA ALA A 50 -11.64 -3.97 -7.28
C ALA A 50 -11.58 -2.48 -7.60
N TYR A 51 -10.75 -1.75 -6.86
CA TYR A 51 -10.42 -0.35 -7.16
C TYR A 51 -8.93 -0.20 -7.42
N PHE A 52 -8.58 0.51 -8.48
CA PHE A 52 -7.21 0.91 -8.77
C PHE A 52 -6.84 2.16 -7.96
N SER A 53 -5.60 2.18 -7.47
CA SER A 53 -4.99 3.40 -6.92
C SER A 53 -5.00 4.49 -7.99
N ASN A 54 -5.43 5.70 -7.61
CA ASN A 54 -5.34 6.89 -8.46
C ASN A 54 -4.11 7.77 -8.10
N LEU A 55 -3.16 7.22 -7.33
CA LEU A 55 -1.84 7.82 -7.12
C LEU A 55 -0.91 7.57 -8.33
N PRO A 56 0.09 8.44 -8.56
CA PRO A 56 1.08 8.25 -9.61
C PRO A 56 2.14 7.21 -9.20
N ILE A 57 1.74 5.94 -9.08
CA ILE A 57 2.55 4.88 -8.49
C ILE A 57 3.83 4.56 -9.26
N LYS A 58 3.87 4.73 -10.59
CA LYS A 58 5.13 4.60 -11.35
C LYS A 58 6.06 5.77 -11.05
N ALA A 59 5.54 6.99 -10.93
CA ALA A 59 6.34 8.15 -10.53
C ALA A 59 6.94 7.97 -9.13
N MET A 60 6.14 7.47 -8.18
CA MET A 60 6.60 7.15 -6.82
C MET A 60 7.75 6.14 -6.82
N VAL A 61 7.59 5.03 -7.57
CA VAL A 61 8.64 4.01 -7.70
C VAL A 61 9.89 4.56 -8.37
N LYS A 62 9.74 5.37 -9.43
CA LYS A 62 10.87 6.01 -10.09
C LYS A 62 11.63 6.93 -9.15
N GLU A 63 10.93 7.81 -8.43
CA GLU A 63 11.54 8.76 -7.49
C GLU A 63 12.31 8.05 -6.38
N MET A 64 11.77 6.96 -5.82
CA MET A 64 12.49 6.14 -4.83
C MET A 64 13.74 5.49 -5.43
N ASN A 65 13.62 4.83 -6.57
CA ASN A 65 14.73 4.10 -7.19
C ASN A 65 15.86 5.04 -7.66
N ASP A 66 15.53 6.21 -8.21
CA ASP A 66 16.52 7.22 -8.61
C ASP A 66 17.32 7.77 -7.41
N ASN A 67 16.76 7.69 -6.21
CA ASN A 67 17.40 8.09 -4.95
C ASN A 67 17.95 6.88 -4.15
N GLY A 68 18.10 5.72 -4.79
CA GLY A 68 18.75 4.55 -4.19
C GLY A 68 17.89 3.76 -3.20
N ILE A 69 16.58 4.01 -3.14
CA ILE A 69 15.65 3.26 -2.29
C ILE A 69 14.95 2.17 -3.12
N PRO A 70 15.13 0.87 -2.79
CA PRO A 70 14.51 -0.21 -3.53
C PRO A 70 12.98 -0.13 -3.49
N ALA A 71 12.36 0.07 -4.66
CA ALA A 71 10.92 0.10 -4.78
C ALA A 71 10.40 -0.59 -6.05
N SER A 72 9.18 -1.12 -5.95
CA SER A 72 8.48 -1.74 -7.09
C SER A 72 6.97 -1.61 -6.93
N ILE A 73 6.21 -1.76 -8.02
CA ILE A 73 4.75 -1.75 -7.94
C ILE A 73 4.28 -3.15 -7.51
N SER A 74 3.40 -3.20 -6.51
CA SER A 74 2.69 -4.42 -6.14
C SER A 74 1.30 -4.45 -6.77
N ASN A 75 0.87 -5.63 -7.22
CA ASN A 75 -0.46 -5.85 -7.80
C ASN A 75 -1.40 -6.61 -6.85
N SER A 76 -1.03 -6.76 -5.57
CA SER A 76 -1.89 -7.31 -4.53
C SER A 76 -1.47 -6.78 -3.16
N ALA A 77 -2.41 -6.13 -2.47
CA ALA A 77 -2.27 -5.73 -1.07
C ALA A 77 -2.56 -6.88 -0.09
N GLY A 78 -2.78 -8.10 -0.58
CA GLY A 78 -3.28 -9.24 0.19
C GLY A 78 -4.81 -9.20 0.37
N THR A 79 -5.31 -9.93 1.37
CA THR A 79 -6.74 -10.06 1.72
C THR A 79 -6.99 -9.82 3.21
N PHE A 80 -6.00 -9.23 3.90
CA PHE A 80 -6.08 -8.88 5.31
C PHE A 80 -6.36 -7.37 5.46
N VAL A 81 -6.22 -6.85 6.69
CA VAL A 81 -6.58 -5.47 7.05
C VAL A 81 -5.92 -4.40 6.16
N CYS A 82 -4.73 -4.63 5.61
CA CYS A 82 -4.10 -3.70 4.66
C CYS A 82 -4.94 -3.50 3.38
N ASN A 83 -5.41 -4.60 2.78
CA ASN A 83 -6.31 -4.55 1.62
C ASN A 83 -7.66 -3.94 1.99
N HIS A 84 -8.21 -4.33 3.14
CA HIS A 84 -9.45 -3.76 3.68
C HIS A 84 -9.41 -2.24 3.73
N VAL A 85 -8.34 -1.68 4.32
CA VAL A 85 -8.17 -0.23 4.45
C VAL A 85 -7.99 0.44 3.09
N MET A 86 -7.14 -0.12 2.20
CA MET A 86 -6.96 0.43 0.85
C MET A 86 -8.28 0.44 0.08
N TYR A 87 -9.03 -0.66 0.11
CA TYR A 87 -10.32 -0.78 -0.56
C TYR A 87 -11.33 0.24 -0.01
N GLY A 88 -11.45 0.36 1.31
CA GLY A 88 -12.36 1.31 1.95
C GLY A 88 -12.06 2.76 1.60
N VAL A 89 -10.77 3.15 1.55
CA VAL A 89 -10.37 4.50 1.10
C VAL A 89 -10.79 4.73 -0.34
N LEU A 90 -10.51 3.79 -1.25
CA LEU A 90 -10.83 3.94 -2.67
C LEU A 90 -12.34 3.90 -2.94
N TYR A 91 -13.08 3.07 -2.22
CA TYR A 91 -14.54 3.05 -2.24
C TYR A 91 -15.13 4.41 -1.83
N LEU A 92 -14.62 5.04 -0.77
CA LEU A 92 -15.09 6.36 -0.35
C LEU A 92 -14.75 7.45 -1.38
N ILE A 93 -13.60 7.35 -2.05
CA ILE A 93 -13.23 8.25 -3.15
C ILE A 93 -14.24 8.10 -4.29
N ASP A 94 -14.53 6.87 -4.71
CA ASP A 94 -15.50 6.56 -5.76
C ASP A 94 -16.91 7.09 -5.43
N LYS A 95 -17.43 6.78 -4.23
CA LYS A 95 -18.82 7.07 -3.88
C LYS A 95 -19.07 8.49 -3.38
N LYS A 96 -18.09 9.14 -2.75
CA LYS A 96 -18.33 10.39 -1.99
C LYS A 96 -17.32 11.50 -2.26
N TYR A 97 -16.07 11.16 -2.59
CA TYR A 97 -14.97 12.14 -2.65
C TYR A 97 -14.13 12.02 -3.93
N PRO A 98 -14.73 12.20 -5.13
CA PRO A 98 -14.06 11.91 -6.40
C PRO A 98 -12.84 12.81 -6.70
N ASN A 99 -12.69 13.92 -5.97
CA ASN A 99 -11.55 14.83 -6.11
C ASN A 99 -10.35 14.44 -5.24
N ILE A 100 -10.49 13.47 -4.33
CA ILE A 100 -9.40 13.00 -3.47
C ILE A 100 -8.59 11.94 -4.21
N ARG A 101 -7.26 12.01 -4.08
CA ARG A 101 -6.37 10.93 -4.51
C ARG A 101 -6.07 10.00 -3.32
N GLY A 102 -6.04 8.70 -3.55
CA GLY A 102 -5.81 7.72 -2.51
C GLY A 102 -5.14 6.45 -3.00
N GLY A 103 -4.42 5.80 -2.08
CA GLY A 103 -3.77 4.53 -2.33
C GLY A 103 -3.02 4.02 -1.10
N PHE A 104 -2.21 2.99 -1.30
CA PHE A 104 -1.55 2.28 -0.23
C PHE A 104 -0.08 2.01 -0.57
N ILE A 105 0.78 1.98 0.45
CA ILE A 105 2.18 1.59 0.33
C ILE A 105 2.48 0.52 1.37
N HIS A 106 3.02 -0.60 0.91
CA HIS A 106 3.60 -1.60 1.79
C HIS A 106 5.10 -1.37 2.00
N VAL A 107 5.54 -1.44 3.26
CA VAL A 107 6.95 -1.37 3.65
C VAL A 107 7.43 -2.72 4.19
N PRO A 108 8.73 -3.06 4.05
CA PRO A 108 9.27 -4.32 4.55
C PRO A 108 9.39 -4.33 6.08
N TYR A 109 9.88 -5.43 6.66
CA TYR A 109 10.31 -5.46 8.05
C TYR A 109 11.44 -4.44 8.31
N ILE A 110 11.59 -3.98 9.56
CA ILE A 110 12.83 -3.37 10.04
C ILE A 110 13.78 -4.42 10.64
N PRO A 111 15.10 -4.16 10.75
CA PRO A 111 16.08 -5.16 11.21
C PRO A 111 15.75 -5.79 12.57
N SER A 112 15.21 -5.03 13.51
CA SER A 112 14.83 -5.53 14.83
C SER A 112 13.71 -6.58 14.79
N GLN A 113 12.91 -6.65 13.72
CA GLN A 113 11.80 -7.60 13.55
C GLN A 113 12.22 -8.93 12.91
N VAL A 114 13.47 -9.06 12.46
CA VAL A 114 13.99 -10.24 11.73
C VAL A 114 15.19 -10.90 12.40
N THR A 115 15.56 -10.49 13.62
CA THR A 115 16.71 -11.02 14.38
C THR A 115 16.69 -12.54 14.55
N THR A 116 15.51 -13.16 14.55
CA THR A 116 15.31 -14.61 14.66
C THR A 116 14.73 -15.25 13.39
N LYS A 117 14.72 -14.54 12.25
CA LYS A 117 14.10 -14.96 11.00
C LYS A 117 15.17 -15.04 9.89
N PRO A 118 15.86 -16.18 9.73
CA PRO A 118 16.93 -16.30 8.73
C PRO A 118 16.39 -16.03 7.31
N ASN A 119 17.21 -15.40 6.48
CA ASN A 119 16.91 -15.03 5.09
C ASN A 119 15.70 -14.08 4.91
N MET A 120 15.21 -13.45 5.98
CA MET A 120 14.08 -12.53 5.91
C MET A 120 14.58 -11.12 5.56
N PRO A 121 14.13 -10.53 4.42
CA PRO A 121 14.51 -9.18 4.07
C PRO A 121 14.01 -8.16 5.09
N SER A 122 14.79 -7.09 5.27
CA SER A 122 14.42 -5.92 6.07
C SER A 122 15.07 -4.66 5.49
N MET A 123 14.53 -3.50 5.83
CA MET A 123 15.07 -2.18 5.47
C MET A 123 15.18 -1.32 6.72
N SER A 124 16.20 -0.46 6.80
CA SER A 124 16.35 0.44 7.96
C SER A 124 15.12 1.35 8.10
N ILE A 125 14.82 1.78 9.32
CA ILE A 125 13.69 2.69 9.54
C ILE A 125 13.91 4.03 8.83
N ASP A 126 15.16 4.48 8.74
CA ASP A 126 15.54 5.73 8.08
C ASP A 126 15.33 5.64 6.56
N ASP A 127 15.70 4.52 5.94
CA ASP A 127 15.45 4.28 4.51
C ASP A 127 13.96 4.15 4.20
N ILE A 128 13.18 3.50 5.09
CA ILE A 128 11.72 3.46 4.97
C ILE A 128 11.15 4.88 5.03
N ALA A 129 11.53 5.66 6.03
CA ALA A 129 11.08 7.05 6.17
C ALA A 129 11.46 7.89 4.94
N LYS A 130 12.68 7.72 4.43
CA LYS A 130 13.16 8.42 3.24
C LYS A 130 12.36 8.04 1.99
N GLY A 131 12.10 6.75 1.80
CA GLY A 131 11.30 6.27 0.68
C GLY A 131 9.85 6.76 0.73
N LEU A 132 9.26 6.87 1.92
CA LEU A 132 7.92 7.46 2.09
C LEU A 132 7.93 8.96 1.79
N GLU A 133 8.94 9.72 2.23
CA GLU A 133 9.11 11.13 1.89
C GLU A 133 9.20 11.33 0.37
N LEU A 134 10.03 10.53 -0.32
CA LEU A 134 10.18 10.54 -1.77
C LEU A 134 8.88 10.17 -2.50
N SER A 135 8.14 9.18 -1.97
CA SER A 135 6.83 8.81 -2.48
C SER A 135 5.83 9.96 -2.38
N ILE A 136 5.80 10.68 -1.26
CA ILE A 136 4.94 11.84 -1.05
C ILE A 136 5.33 12.97 -2.01
N LYS A 137 6.63 13.25 -2.16
CA LYS A 137 7.15 14.22 -3.13
C LYS A 137 6.66 13.92 -4.54
N ALA A 138 6.79 12.68 -5.00
CA ALA A 138 6.32 12.26 -6.32
C ALA A 138 4.81 12.47 -6.51
N VAL A 139 4.00 12.25 -5.47
CA VAL A 139 2.54 12.47 -5.51
C VAL A 139 2.19 13.96 -5.62
N ILE A 140 2.98 14.83 -4.98
CA ILE A 140 2.80 16.29 -5.06
C ILE A 140 3.19 16.81 -6.44
N GLU A 141 4.32 16.33 -6.98
CA GLU A 141 4.87 16.79 -8.26
C GLU A 141 4.14 16.24 -9.49
N ASN A 142 3.36 15.17 -9.34
CA ASN A 142 2.67 14.50 -10.44
C ASN A 142 1.16 14.40 -10.18
N SER A 143 0.35 15.12 -10.97
CA SER A 143 -1.11 15.00 -10.95
C SER A 143 -1.62 13.73 -11.63
N SER A 144 -0.84 13.19 -12.57
CA SER A 144 -1.10 11.93 -13.29
C SER A 144 0.14 11.04 -13.31
N ASP A 145 -0.03 9.73 -13.45
CA ASP A 145 1.10 8.81 -13.48
C ASP A 145 1.93 8.92 -14.76
N ILE A 146 3.21 8.58 -14.66
CA ILE A 146 4.14 8.57 -15.80
C ILE A 146 3.98 7.31 -16.66
N LYS A 147 4.30 7.42 -17.94
CA LYS A 147 4.36 6.27 -18.85
C LYS A 147 5.80 5.77 -18.96
N THR A 148 6.16 4.85 -18.09
CA THR A 148 7.38 4.03 -18.16
C THR A 148 7.07 2.62 -18.61
#